data_AF-A0A9E0T5W8-F1
#
_entry.id   AF-A0A9E0T5W8-F1
#
_cell.length_a   1.000
_cell.length_b   1.000
_cell.length_c   1.000
_cell.angle_alpha   90.00
_cell.angle_beta   90.00
_cell.angle_gamma   90.00
#
_symmetry.space_group_name_H-M   'P 1'
#
loop_
_entity.id
_entity.type
_entity.pdbx_description
1 polymer ?
#
loop_
_entity_poly.entity_id
_entity_poly.type
_entity_poly.pdbx_seq_one_letter_code
_entity_poly.pdbx_strand_id
1 'polypeptide(L)'
;MRMVFSSPRLENAEAVAQMLRDAGIEVKLANDRSYKGARRQGFSYRDPPNADSNPQVWVVKAEDQPKARAMLREQGLIDSTRQGVSHLTDGIASTFLPPSAHAPAPRRGSPRAALVLRVRLFLLIVIAALTVLIVRGGLHN
;
A
#
# COMPACT_ATOMS: atom_id res chain seq x y z
N MET A 1 -3.82 -18.81 -1.24
CA MET A 1 -4.69 -17.67 -0.93
C MET A 1 -3.90 -16.37 -0.86
N ARG A 2 -4.39 -15.30 -1.49
CA ARG A 2 -3.74 -13.97 -1.46
C ARG A 2 -4.78 -12.87 -1.25
N MET A 3 -4.51 -11.95 -0.33
CA MET A 3 -5.39 -10.81 -0.11
C MET A 3 -5.30 -9.83 -1.28
N VAL A 4 -6.46 -9.32 -1.71
CA VAL A 4 -6.57 -8.37 -2.82
C VAL A 4 -7.22 -7.04 -2.42
N PHE A 5 -8.02 -7.03 -1.36
CA PHE A 5 -8.75 -5.84 -0.90
C PHE A 5 -9.01 -5.91 0.60
N SER A 6 -8.98 -4.76 1.28
CA SER A 6 -9.35 -4.61 2.69
C SER A 6 -10.13 -3.31 2.87
N SER A 7 -11.16 -3.31 3.71
CA SER A 7 -11.92 -2.10 3.99
C SER A 7 -12.44 -2.10 5.43
N PRO A 8 -12.47 -0.95 6.13
CA PRO A 8 -13.12 -0.86 7.43
C PRO A 8 -14.63 -1.10 7.36
N ARG A 9 -15.25 -0.89 6.18
CA ARG A 9 -16.67 -1.13 5.94
C ARG A 9 -16.90 -2.53 5.40
N LEU A 10 -17.69 -3.31 6.13
CA LEU A 10 -18.01 -4.69 5.76
C LEU A 10 -18.75 -4.74 4.43
N GLU A 11 -19.68 -3.80 4.23
CA GLU A 11 -20.50 -3.68 3.03
C GLU A 11 -19.65 -3.54 1.76
N ASN A 12 -18.54 -2.79 1.85
CA ASN A 12 -17.61 -2.62 0.73
C ASN A 12 -16.86 -3.92 0.44
N ALA A 13 -16.43 -4.64 1.48
CA ALA A 13 -15.72 -5.92 1.31
C ALA A 13 -16.65 -7.01 0.75
N GLU A 14 -17.91 -7.03 1.16
CA GLU A 14 -18.95 -7.92 0.62
C GLU A 14 -19.27 -7.62 -0.84
N ALA A 15 -19.46 -6.34 -1.18
CA ALA A 15 -19.71 -5.92 -2.56
C ALA A 15 -18.56 -6.31 -3.49
N VAL A 16 -17.31 -6.11 -3.05
CA VAL A 16 -16.11 -6.54 -3.80
C VAL A 16 -16.03 -8.05 -3.90
N ALA A 17 -16.33 -8.78 -2.83
CA ALA A 17 -16.34 -10.24 -2.86
C ALA A 17 -17.39 -10.75 -3.86
N GLN A 18 -18.58 -10.16 -3.88
CA GLN A 18 -19.63 -10.54 -4.83
C GLN A 18 -19.21 -10.26 -6.27
N MET A 19 -18.68 -9.06 -6.56
CA MET A 19 -18.17 -8.70 -7.87
C MET A 19 -17.10 -9.69 -8.38
N LEU A 20 -16.19 -10.13 -7.51
CA LEU A 20 -15.16 -11.11 -7.87
C LEU A 20 -15.76 -12.51 -8.10
N ARG A 21 -16.76 -12.93 -7.32
CA ARG A 21 -17.47 -14.20 -7.54
C ARG A 21 -18.21 -14.20 -8.87
N ASP A 22 -18.87 -13.10 -9.21
CA ASP A 22 -19.60 -12.95 -10.48
C ASP A 22 -18.64 -13.06 -11.68
N ALA A 23 -17.37 -12.69 -11.51
CA ALA A 23 -16.30 -12.86 -12.50
C ALA A 23 -15.70 -14.28 -12.56
N GLY A 24 -16.26 -15.23 -11.81
CA GLY A 24 -15.79 -16.60 -11.69
C GLY A 24 -14.53 -16.76 -10.83
N ILE A 25 -14.19 -15.77 -10.00
CA ILE A 25 -13.01 -15.81 -9.12
C ILE A 25 -13.43 -16.31 -7.74
N GLU A 26 -12.78 -17.39 -7.30
CA GLU A 26 -13.04 -17.97 -5.99
C GLU A 26 -12.44 -17.10 -4.88
N VAL A 27 -13.29 -16.58 -3.99
CA VAL A 27 -12.90 -15.65 -2.92
C VAL A 27 -13.39 -16.06 -1.54
N LYS A 28 -12.60 -15.74 -0.52
CA LYS A 28 -12.91 -15.89 0.90
C LYS A 28 -12.92 -14.53 1.58
N LEU A 29 -13.99 -14.25 2.31
CA LEU A 29 -14.08 -13.09 3.18
C LEU A 29 -13.50 -13.47 4.56
N ALA A 30 -12.50 -12.74 5.02
CA ALA A 30 -11.90 -12.86 6.34
C ALA A 30 -12.28 -11.64 7.19
N ASN A 31 -12.36 -11.82 8.50
CA ASN A 31 -12.92 -10.83 9.43
C ASN A 31 -14.32 -10.37 9.03
N ASP A 32 -15.07 -11.27 8.36
CA ASP A 32 -16.51 -11.13 8.23
C ASP A 32 -17.07 -11.13 9.66
N ARG A 33 -17.74 -10.04 10.04
CA ARG A 33 -18.25 -9.88 11.39
C ARG A 33 -19.40 -10.86 11.51
N SER A 34 -19.09 -12.08 11.97
CA SER A 34 -20.01 -13.22 12.02
C SER A 34 -21.41 -12.77 12.37
N TYR A 35 -22.24 -12.58 11.34
CA TYR A 35 -23.69 -12.50 11.16
C TYR A 35 -24.65 -12.10 12.32
N LYS A 36 -24.22 -11.87 13.57
CA LYS A 36 -25.07 -11.70 14.77
C LYS A 36 -24.56 -10.73 15.84
N GLY A 37 -23.47 -9.99 15.61
CA GLY A 37 -22.93 -9.03 16.59
C GLY A 37 -23.30 -7.59 16.27
N ALA A 38 -24.50 -7.15 16.64
CA ALA A 38 -25.06 -5.83 16.36
C ALA A 38 -24.40 -4.68 17.16
N ARG A 39 -23.09 -4.47 17.03
CA ARG A 39 -22.45 -3.24 17.49
C ARG A 39 -21.44 -2.76 16.48
N ARG A 40 -21.82 -1.71 15.73
CA ARG A 40 -20.85 -0.88 15.03
C ARG A 40 -19.96 -0.26 16.11
N GLN A 41 -18.79 -0.84 16.38
CA GLN A 41 -17.79 -0.16 17.18
C GLN A 41 -17.47 1.13 16.41
N GLY A 42 -17.80 2.26 17.02
CA GLY A 42 -17.51 3.56 16.44
C GLY A 42 -16.01 3.69 16.22
N PHE A 43 -15.63 4.48 15.23
CA PHE A 43 -14.24 4.86 15.02
C PHE A 43 -13.71 5.55 16.30
N SER A 44 -12.79 4.90 16.99
CA SER A 44 -12.14 5.44 18.17
C SER A 44 -10.91 6.23 17.74
N TYR A 45 -10.86 7.53 18.05
CA TYR A 45 -9.67 8.35 17.82
C TYR A 45 -8.51 8.01 18.78
N ARG A 46 -8.81 7.28 19.86
CA ARG A 46 -7.83 6.92 20.89
C ARG A 46 -7.09 5.63 20.54
N ASP A 47 -7.70 4.79 19.71
CA ASP A 47 -7.13 3.52 19.30
C ASP A 47 -6.41 3.67 17.96
N PRO A 48 -5.18 3.15 17.82
CA PRO A 48 -4.53 3.10 16.53
C PRO A 48 -5.39 2.24 15.57
N PRO A 49 -5.51 2.62 14.28
CA PRO A 49 -6.28 1.86 13.32
C PRO A 49 -5.70 0.45 13.17
N ASN A 50 -6.41 -0.56 13.69
CA ASN A 50 -6.04 -1.97 13.57
C ASN A 50 -6.46 -2.50 12.19
N ALA A 51 -5.59 -2.35 11.20
CA ALA A 51 -5.79 -2.87 9.85
C ALA A 51 -6.10 -4.38 9.82
N ASP A 52 -5.57 -5.13 10.78
CA ASP A 52 -5.76 -6.58 10.89
C ASP A 52 -7.20 -6.98 11.24
N SER A 53 -7.98 -6.09 11.86
CA SER A 53 -9.39 -6.32 12.21
C SER A 53 -10.38 -5.96 11.11
N ASN A 54 -9.92 -5.27 10.07
CA ASN A 54 -10.78 -4.88 8.96
C ASN A 54 -11.24 -6.12 8.18
N PRO A 55 -12.48 -6.12 7.68
CA PRO A 55 -12.93 -7.06 6.64
C PRO A 55 -11.95 -7.11 5.45
N GLN A 56 -11.57 -8.32 5.06
CA GLN A 56 -10.55 -8.58 4.04
C GLN A 56 -11.04 -9.60 3.01
N VAL A 57 -10.80 -9.32 1.73
CA VAL A 57 -11.12 -10.22 0.62
C VAL A 57 -9.85 -10.92 0.14
N TRP A 58 -9.90 -12.25 0.19
CA TRP A 58 -8.82 -13.14 -0.20
C TRP A 58 -9.23 -13.93 -1.42
N VAL A 59 -8.37 -13.97 -2.44
CA VAL A 59 -8.55 -14.90 -3.56
C VAL A 59 -8.00 -16.25 -3.12
N VAL A 60 -8.76 -17.32 -3.32
CA VAL A 60 -8.39 -18.68 -2.92
C VAL A 60 -7.17 -19.14 -3.74
N LYS A 61 -7.31 -19.06 -5.06
CA LYS A 61 -6.35 -19.38 -6.10
C LYS A 61 -5.35 -18.25 -6.32
N ALA A 62 -4.06 -18.55 -6.33
CA ALA A 62 -3.04 -17.50 -6.47
C ALA A 62 -2.98 -16.98 -7.91
N GLU A 63 -3.28 -17.84 -8.88
CA GLU A 63 -3.34 -17.58 -10.31
C GLU A 63 -4.41 -16.55 -10.70
N ASP A 64 -5.49 -16.44 -9.92
CA ASP A 64 -6.58 -15.48 -10.17
C ASP A 64 -6.27 -14.09 -9.61
N GLN A 65 -5.18 -13.94 -8.83
CA GLN A 65 -4.82 -12.68 -8.20
C GLN A 65 -4.56 -11.53 -9.20
N PRO A 66 -3.81 -11.73 -10.31
CA PRO A 66 -3.58 -10.66 -11.29
C PRO A 66 -4.88 -10.20 -11.96
N LYS A 67 -5.78 -11.14 -12.26
CA LYS A 67 -7.10 -10.87 -12.83
C LYS A 67 -7.97 -10.09 -11.85
N ALA A 68 -8.07 -10.54 -10.60
CA ALA A 68 -8.79 -9.83 -9.54
C ALA A 68 -8.28 -8.38 -9.37
N ARG A 69 -6.96 -8.18 -9.37
CA ARG A 69 -6.36 -6.84 -9.28
C ARG A 69 -6.59 -5.98 -10.51
N ALA A 70 -6.71 -6.58 -11.70
CA ALA A 70 -7.07 -5.84 -12.90
C ALA A 70 -8.48 -5.26 -12.78
N MET A 71 -9.43 -6.10 -12.38
CA MET A 71 -10.82 -5.67 -12.17
C MET A 71 -10.95 -4.60 -11.09
N LEU A 72 -10.24 -4.73 -9.97
CA LEU A 72 -10.23 -3.71 -8.92
C LEU A 72 -9.68 -2.37 -9.40
N ARG A 73 -8.69 -2.36 -10.30
CA ARG A 73 -8.14 -1.14 -10.90
C ARG A 73 -9.11 -0.49 -11.88
N GLU A 74 -9.75 -1.29 -12.71
CA GLU A 74 -10.75 -0.81 -13.68
C GLU A 74 -11.92 -0.11 -12.98
N GLN A 75 -12.30 -0.57 -11.80
CA GLN A 75 -13.34 0.03 -10.96
C GLN A 75 -12.85 1.16 -10.05
N GLY A 76 -11.57 1.55 -10.13
CA GLY A 76 -10.99 2.60 -9.30
C GLY A 76 -10.89 2.27 -7.80
N LEU A 77 -11.04 0.99 -7.43
CA LEU A 77 -11.02 0.53 -6.03
C LEU A 77 -9.60 0.42 -5.48
N ILE A 78 -8.60 0.26 -6.35
CA ILE A 78 -7.18 0.26 -5.98
C ILE A 78 -6.37 1.07 -6.99
N ASP A 79 -5.35 1.75 -6.50
CA ASP A 79 -4.41 2.45 -7.35
C ASP A 79 -3.49 1.49 -8.12
N SER A 80 -3.06 1.95 -9.30
CA SER A 80 -2.02 1.27 -10.07
C SER A 80 -0.75 1.17 -9.23
N THR A 81 -0.24 -0.04 -9.05
CA THR A 81 1.04 -0.34 -8.35
C THR A 81 2.28 0.17 -9.10
N ARG A 82 2.16 1.23 -9.92
CA ARG A 82 3.31 1.97 -10.43
C ARG A 82 3.89 2.79 -9.27
N GLN A 83 4.66 2.09 -8.45
CA GLN A 83 5.51 2.65 -7.40
C GLN A 83 6.31 3.81 -7.99
N GLY A 84 6.03 5.05 -7.58
CA GLY A 84 6.90 6.19 -7.87
C GLY A 84 6.24 7.52 -8.24
N VAL A 85 4.97 7.56 -8.66
CA VAL A 85 4.37 8.85 -9.12
C VAL A 85 3.13 9.26 -8.32
N SER A 86 2.40 8.32 -7.72
CA SER A 86 1.15 8.62 -6.96
C SER A 86 1.37 8.85 -5.46
N HIS A 87 2.50 9.45 -5.07
CA HIS A 87 2.73 9.88 -3.68
C HIS A 87 2.75 11.41 -3.55
N LEU A 88 2.63 12.11 -4.68
CA LEU A 88 2.86 13.56 -4.77
C LEU A 88 1.55 14.33 -5.03
N THR A 89 0.47 13.63 -5.38
CA THR A 89 -0.79 14.26 -5.75
C THR A 89 -1.91 13.71 -4.87
N ASP A 90 -2.43 14.60 -4.04
CA ASP A 90 -3.69 14.54 -3.30
C ASP A 90 -3.79 13.64 -2.05
N GLY A 91 -3.79 14.31 -0.90
CA GLY A 91 -3.82 13.77 0.46
C GLY A 91 -5.13 13.12 0.92
N ILE A 92 -5.88 12.41 0.07
CA ILE A 92 -7.03 11.59 0.51
C ILE A 92 -7.12 10.27 -0.31
N ALA A 93 -6.02 9.52 -0.40
CA ALA A 93 -6.06 8.15 -0.89
C ALA A 93 -5.59 7.19 0.20
N SER A 94 -6.49 6.92 1.16
CA SER A 94 -6.33 5.85 2.14
C SER A 94 -6.15 4.52 1.40
N THR A 95 -4.90 4.05 1.34
CA THR A 95 -4.50 2.81 0.69
C THR A 95 -5.26 1.63 1.29
N PHE A 96 -6.21 1.06 0.53
CA PHE A 96 -6.97 -0.16 0.87
C PHE A 96 -6.18 -1.47 0.62
N LEU A 97 -4.90 -1.35 0.27
CA LEU A 97 -4.00 -2.48 0.13
C LEU A 97 -3.46 -2.89 1.51
N PRO A 98 -3.51 -4.17 1.85
CA PRO A 98 -2.69 -4.67 2.94
C PRO A 98 -1.20 -4.56 2.60
N PRO A 99 -0.32 -4.46 3.61
CA PRO A 99 1.05 -4.90 3.42
C PRO A 99 0.97 -6.38 3.02
N SER A 100 1.36 -6.71 1.79
CA SER A 100 1.52 -8.07 1.30
C SER A 100 2.24 -8.93 2.37
N ALA A 101 2.04 -10.26 2.41
CA ALA A 101 2.89 -11.15 3.22
C ALA A 101 4.40 -11.11 2.81
N HIS A 102 4.74 -10.31 1.80
CA HIS A 102 6.08 -9.90 1.38
C HIS A 102 6.28 -8.37 1.34
N ALA A 103 5.27 -7.59 1.72
CA ALA A 103 5.48 -6.20 2.06
C ALA A 103 6.13 -6.22 3.43
N PRO A 104 7.27 -5.55 3.60
CA PRO A 104 7.73 -5.32 4.95
C PRO A 104 6.60 -4.56 5.66
N ALA A 105 6.24 -5.01 6.88
CA ALA A 105 5.45 -4.24 7.85
C ALA A 105 5.83 -2.76 7.74
N PRO A 106 4.92 -1.77 7.94
CA PRO A 106 5.29 -0.36 7.89
C PRO A 106 6.52 -0.18 8.77
N ARG A 107 7.68 -0.09 8.10
CA ARG A 107 8.95 -0.18 8.79
C ARG A 107 9.02 1.15 9.48
N ARG A 108 8.73 1.15 10.78
CA ARG A 108 9.32 2.05 11.76
C ARG A 108 10.71 2.36 11.23
N GLY A 109 10.90 3.60 10.74
CA GLY A 109 11.87 3.93 9.70
C GLY A 109 13.14 3.10 9.83
N SER A 110 13.34 2.15 8.92
CA SER A 110 14.41 1.18 9.13
C SER A 110 15.75 1.91 9.22
N PRO A 111 16.64 1.57 10.15
CA PRO A 111 17.94 2.23 10.28
C PRO A 111 18.76 2.16 8.97
N ARG A 112 18.48 1.15 8.14
CA ARG A 112 19.04 1.01 6.79
C ARG A 112 18.52 2.06 5.78
N ALA A 113 17.24 2.44 5.85
CA ALA A 113 16.70 3.51 5.00
C ALA A 113 17.31 4.88 5.36
N ALA A 114 17.52 5.13 6.66
CA ALA A 114 18.22 6.33 7.12
C ALA A 114 19.69 6.35 6.66
N LEU A 115 20.37 5.19 6.66
CA LEU A 115 21.74 5.07 6.14
C LEU A 115 21.80 5.33 4.63
N VAL A 116 20.88 4.75 3.84
CA VAL A 116 20.84 4.99 2.38
C VAL A 116 20.59 6.46 2.07
N LEU A 117 19.71 7.13 2.81
CA LEU A 117 19.49 8.57 2.66
C LEU A 117 20.74 9.39 2.98
N ARG A 118 21.45 9.06 4.07
CA ARG A 118 22.71 9.73 4.47
C ARG A 118 23.83 9.53 3.45
N VAL A 119 24.00 8.31 2.93
CA VAL A 119 24.99 8.00 1.88
C VAL A 119 24.67 8.76 0.60
N ARG A 120 23.39 8.82 0.20
CA ARG A 120 22.96 9.58 -0.97
C ARG A 120 23.24 11.08 -0.81
N LEU A 121 22.97 11.65 0.37
CA LEU A 121 23.24 13.06 0.64
C LEU A 121 24.76 13.35 0.61
N PHE A 122 25.56 12.47 1.21
CA PHE A 122 27.02 12.60 1.22
C PHE A 122 27.60 12.54 -0.20
N LEU A 123 27.14 11.60 -1.03
CA LEU A 123 27.54 11.49 -2.42
C LEU A 123 27.22 12.77 -3.21
N LEU A 124 26.04 13.35 -3.02
CA LEU A 124 25.67 14.61 -3.67
C LEU A 124 26.56 15.78 -3.25
N ILE A 125 26.93 15.86 -1.97
CA ILE A 125 27.86 16.89 -1.47
C ILE A 125 29.25 16.70 -2.08
N VAL A 126 29.75 15.46 -2.18
CA VAL A 126 31.05 15.18 -2.80
C VAL A 126 31.06 15.56 -4.27
N ILE A 127 30.00 15.22 -5.02
CA ILE A 127 29.87 15.59 -6.43
C ILE A 127 29.81 17.12 -6.57
N ALA A 128 29.03 17.81 -5.74
CA ALA A 128 28.94 19.27 -5.75
C ALA A 128 30.27 19.95 -5.40
N ALA A 129 31.05 19.39 -4.47
CA ALA A 129 32.38 19.90 -4.13
C ALA A 129 33.37 19.69 -5.28
N LEU A 130 33.32 18.53 -5.94
CA LEU A 130 34.13 18.23 -7.13
C LEU A 130 33.80 19.17 -8.29
N THR A 131 32.52 19.43 -8.55
CA THR A 131 32.12 20.36 -9.62
C THR A 131 32.59 21.78 -9.33
N VAL A 132 32.46 22.26 -8.08
CA VAL A 132 32.96 23.59 -7.68
C VAL A 132 34.49 23.67 -7.78
N LEU A 133 35.21 22.61 -7.41
CA LEU A 133 36.66 22.56 -7.50
C LEU A 133 37.13 22.60 -8.96
N ILE A 134 36.47 21.87 -9.86
CA ILE A 134 36.78 21.88 -11.30
C ILE A 134 36.51 23.26 -11.89
N VAL A 135 35.37 23.88 -11.57
CA VAL A 135 35.02 25.22 -12.06
C VAL A 135 35.98 26.28 -11.52
N ARG A 136 36.38 26.19 -10.25
CA ARG A 136 37.33 27.12 -9.63
C ARG A 136 38.77 26.91 -10.12
N GLY A 137 39.18 25.67 -10.35
CA GLY A 137 40.50 25.32 -10.89
C GLY A 137 40.65 25.67 -12.37
N GLY A 138 39.57 25.55 -13.15
CA GLY A 138 39.52 26.00 -14.55
C GLY A 138 39.47 27.52 -14.71
N LEU A 139 39.20 28.28 -13.65
CA LEU A 139 39.22 29.75 -13.64
C LEU A 139 40.60 30.35 -13.32
N HIS A 140 41.56 29.51 -12.88
CA HIS A 140 42.89 29.92 -12.42
C HIS A 140 44.05 29.46 -13.33
N ASN A 141 43.74 28.81 -14.46
CA ASN A 141 44.66 28.54 -15.58
C ASN A 141 44.24 29.37 -16.79
#